data_AF-M0ZRX4-F1
#
_entry.id   AF-M0ZRX4-F1
#
_cell.length_a   1.000
_cell.length_b   1.000
_cell.length_c   1.000
_cell.angle_alpha   90.00
_cell.angle_beta   90.00
_cell.angle_gamma   90.00
#
_symmetry.space_group_name_H-M   'P 1'
#
loop_
_entity.id
_entity.type
_entity.pdbx_description
1 polymer ?
#
loop_
_entity_poly.entity_id
_entity_poly.type
_entity_poly.pdbx_seq_one_letter_code
_entity_poly.pdbx_strand_id
1 'polypeptide(L)'
;MEGCMKTFDSVPALRKAVILGYNPITPWMSVVYRFYFLKCANAAPNKLFVGVGDPNADHKCWERHEDMDTVRSVYYVSPSNPGSDAAGEMPH
;
A
#
# COMPACT_ATOMS: atom_id res chain seq x y z
N MET A 1 2.05 -11.68 -12.10
CA MET A 1 1.25 -10.49 -11.73
C MET A 1 1.93 -9.21 -12.26
N GLU A 2 2.27 -9.14 -13.54
CA GLU A 2 3.09 -8.04 -14.10
C GLU A 2 2.27 -6.87 -14.68
N GLY A 3 0.93 -6.91 -14.60
CA GLY A 3 0.07 -6.09 -15.48
C GLY A 3 -0.36 -4.70 -14.99
N CYS A 4 -0.03 -4.24 -13.78
CA CYS A 4 -0.58 -2.97 -13.25
C CYS A 4 0.34 -2.29 -12.23
N MET A 5 1.55 -1.94 -12.63
CA MET A 5 2.48 -1.17 -11.80
C MET A 5 2.30 0.33 -12.04
N LYS A 6 2.02 1.10 -10.99
CA LYS A 6 2.08 2.58 -11.02
C LYS A 6 2.98 3.04 -9.88
N THR A 7 3.77 4.09 -10.08
CA THR A 7 4.58 4.65 -8.97
C THR A 7 3.66 5.24 -7.90
N PHE A 8 3.99 5.09 -6.61
CA PHE A 8 3.17 5.60 -5.50
C PHE A 8 2.90 7.10 -5.59
N ASP A 9 3.88 7.83 -6.12
CA ASP A 9 3.78 9.25 -6.43
C ASP A 9 2.70 9.62 -7.43
N SER A 10 2.27 8.69 -8.27
CA SER A 10 1.24 8.89 -9.30
C SER A 10 -0.19 8.64 -8.78
N VAL A 11 -0.35 8.23 -7.52
CA VAL A 11 -1.66 8.03 -6.87
C VAL A 11 -1.82 9.03 -5.71
N PRO A 12 -2.49 10.19 -5.94
CA PRO A 12 -2.57 11.27 -4.96
C PRO A 12 -3.11 10.86 -3.58
N ALA A 13 -4.00 9.86 -3.53
CA ALA A 13 -4.62 9.36 -2.32
C ALA A 13 -3.67 8.55 -1.41
N LEU A 14 -2.66 7.89 -2.00
CA LEU A 14 -1.73 7.03 -1.26
C LEU A 14 -0.51 7.81 -0.77
N ARG A 15 -0.10 8.88 -1.46
CA ARG A 15 1.04 9.78 -1.10
C ARG A 15 1.12 10.21 0.37
N LYS A 16 0.01 10.25 1.12
CA LYS A 16 -0.05 10.70 2.52
C LYS A 16 -0.20 9.58 3.57
N ALA A 17 -0.11 8.30 3.18
CA ALA A 17 -0.51 7.20 4.05
C ALA A 17 0.60 6.57 4.90
N VAL A 18 1.89 6.80 4.59
CA VAL A 18 3.00 6.00 5.17
C VAL A 18 3.74 6.70 6.33
N ILE A 19 3.46 7.97 6.62
CA ILE A 19 4.12 8.71 7.72
C ILE A 19 3.14 8.84 8.89
N LEU A 20 2.82 7.75 9.59
CA LEU A 20 2.17 7.83 10.90
C LEU A 20 2.95 6.94 11.87
N GLY A 21 3.69 7.60 12.76
CA GLY A 21 4.63 7.00 13.70
C GLY A 21 4.00 5.97 14.62
N TYR A 22 4.75 4.90 14.85
CA TYR A 22 4.40 3.74 15.66
C TYR A 22 4.55 4.08 17.16
N ASN A 23 3.47 4.06 17.95
CA ASN A 23 3.53 4.09 19.42
C ASN A 23 2.68 2.93 20.00
N PRO A 24 3.30 1.93 20.65
CA PRO A 24 2.66 0.66 21.01
C PRO A 24 1.66 0.74 22.19
N ILE A 25 1.37 1.92 22.75
CA ILE A 25 0.54 2.06 23.96
C ILE A 25 -0.89 2.56 23.66
N THR A 26 -1.20 2.99 22.43
CA THR A 26 -2.48 3.67 22.15
C THR A 26 -3.50 2.78 21.41
N PRO A 27 -4.80 2.75 21.79
CA PRO A 27 -5.85 1.98 21.12
C PRO A 27 -6.13 2.41 19.65
N TRP A 28 -5.34 3.35 19.15
CA TRP A 28 -5.43 3.96 17.84
C TRP A 28 -4.75 3.14 16.74
N MET A 29 -4.01 2.09 17.07
CA MET A 29 -3.36 1.22 16.08
C MET A 29 -4.38 0.55 15.15
N SER A 30 -5.49 0.04 15.69
CA SER A 30 -6.60 -0.53 14.89
C SER A 30 -7.26 0.52 13.99
N VAL A 31 -7.30 1.78 14.45
CA VAL A 31 -7.88 2.90 13.72
C VAL A 31 -6.98 3.32 12.56
N VAL A 32 -5.67 3.50 12.80
CA VAL A 32 -4.67 3.83 11.76
C VAL A 32 -4.56 2.71 10.72
N TYR A 33 -4.56 1.45 11.17
CA TYR A 33 -4.51 0.29 10.29
C TYR A 33 -5.78 0.15 9.43
N ARG A 34 -6.97 0.36 10.02
CA ARG A 34 -8.22 0.41 9.25
C ARG A 34 -8.23 1.59 8.26
N PHE A 35 -7.71 2.76 8.65
CA PHE A 35 -7.60 3.91 7.75
C PHE A 35 -6.67 3.64 6.56
N TYR A 36 -5.61 2.85 6.74
CA TYR A 36 -4.76 2.42 5.63
C TYR A 36 -5.56 1.61 4.61
N PHE A 37 -6.32 0.61 5.04
CA PHE A 37 -7.15 -0.20 4.15
C PHE A 37 -8.24 0.60 3.43
N LEU A 38 -8.89 1.53 4.14
CA LEU A 38 -9.88 2.42 3.51
C LEU A 38 -9.25 3.30 2.42
N LYS A 39 -8.02 3.79 2.64
CA LYS A 39 -7.31 4.53 1.58
C LYS A 39 -7.00 3.64 0.38
N CYS A 40 -6.60 2.39 0.60
CA CYS A 40 -6.29 1.44 -0.46
C CYS A 40 -7.53 0.96 -1.24
N ALA A 41 -8.69 0.86 -0.60
CA ALA A 41 -9.94 0.46 -1.24
C ALA A 41 -10.63 1.61 -2.01
N ASN A 42 -10.49 2.85 -1.52
CA ASN A 42 -11.24 4.00 -2.05
C ASN A 42 -10.39 4.95 -2.92
N ALA A 43 -9.10 4.67 -3.13
CA ALA A 43 -8.23 5.56 -3.88
C ALA A 43 -8.56 5.69 -5.39
N ALA A 44 -9.22 4.68 -6.00
CA ALA A 44 -9.66 4.74 -7.39
C ALA A 44 -10.83 3.76 -7.65
N PRO A 45 -11.77 4.08 -8.56
CA PRO A 45 -12.86 3.17 -8.90
C PRO A 45 -12.34 1.89 -9.56
N ASN A 46 -12.95 0.74 -9.21
CA ASN A 46 -12.62 -0.59 -9.74
C ASN A 46 -11.15 -1.00 -9.56
N LYS A 47 -10.45 -0.42 -8.57
CA LYS A 47 -9.07 -0.75 -8.24
C LYS A 47 -8.92 -0.89 -6.75
N LEU A 48 -8.31 -1.99 -6.34
CA LEU A 48 -7.95 -2.24 -4.96
C LEU A 48 -6.44 -2.32 -4.88
N PHE A 49 -5.82 -1.39 -4.14
CA PHE A 49 -4.36 -1.35 -3.97
C PHE A 49 -3.93 -2.37 -2.91
N VAL A 50 -3.01 -3.26 -3.27
CA VAL A 50 -2.66 -4.44 -2.45
C VAL A 50 -1.18 -4.50 -2.08
N GLY A 51 -0.33 -3.67 -2.67
CA GLY A 51 1.10 -3.65 -2.36
C GLY A 51 1.76 -2.34 -2.72
N VAL A 52 2.79 -1.99 -1.95
CA VAL A 52 3.65 -0.81 -2.15
C VAL A 52 5.11 -1.25 -1.96
N GLY A 53 6.01 -0.85 -2.84
CA GLY A 53 7.43 -1.24 -2.84
C GLY A 53 7.74 -2.34 -3.86
N ASP A 54 8.93 -2.28 -4.47
CA ASP A 54 9.44 -3.38 -5.29
C ASP A 54 10.20 -4.36 -4.38
N PRO A 55 9.78 -5.64 -4.29
CA PRO A 55 10.38 -6.57 -3.33
C PRO A 55 11.85 -6.87 -3.63
N ASN A 56 12.30 -6.79 -4.88
CA ASN A 56 13.70 -7.05 -5.21
C ASN A 56 14.60 -5.88 -4.83
N ALA A 57 14.12 -4.65 -5.03
CA ALA A 57 14.84 -3.44 -4.64
C ALA A 57 14.84 -3.27 -3.11
N ASP A 58 13.69 -3.44 -2.48
CA ASP A 58 13.52 -3.24 -1.04
C ASP A 58 14.32 -4.26 -0.23
N HIS A 59 14.38 -5.53 -0.66
CA HIS A 59 15.20 -6.55 0.03
C HIS A 59 16.71 -6.40 -0.17
N LYS A 60 17.14 -5.59 -1.14
CA LYS A 60 18.56 -5.24 -1.33
C LYS A 60 18.95 -3.96 -0.58
N CYS A 61 17.97 -3.22 -0.08
CA CYS A 61 18.16 -1.98 0.64
C CYS A 61 18.43 -2.27 2.12
N TRP A 62 19.62 -1.89 2.60
CA TRP A 62 20.01 -1.99 4.00
C TRP A 62 20.21 -0.60 4.60
N GLU A 63 19.16 0.19 4.53
CA GLU A 63 19.09 1.57 5.02
C GLU A 63 17.95 1.67 6.04
N ARG A 64 17.91 2.76 6.81
CA ARG A 64 16.74 3.01 7.67
C ARG A 64 15.55 3.36 6.77
N HIS A 65 14.33 3.03 7.19
CA HIS A 65 13.13 3.20 6.37
C HIS A 65 12.86 4.66 5.96
N GLU A 66 13.30 5.60 6.79
CA GLU A 66 13.25 7.04 6.57
C GLU A 66 14.27 7.52 5.53
N ASP A 67 15.35 6.77 5.33
CA ASP A 67 16.49 7.08 4.46
C ASP A 67 16.46 6.26 3.15
N MET A 68 15.45 5.40 2.93
CA MET A 68 15.39 4.56 1.74
C MET A 68 15.09 5.36 0.47
N ASP A 69 15.98 5.24 -0.51
CA ASP A 69 15.84 5.83 -1.84
C ASP A 69 15.17 4.90 -2.87
N THR A 70 14.70 3.71 -2.45
CA THR A 70 14.05 2.75 -3.35
C THR A 70 12.72 3.30 -3.90
N VAL A 71 12.49 3.06 -5.19
CA VAL A 71 11.22 3.44 -5.83
C VAL A 71 10.09 2.59 -5.25
N ARG A 72 9.17 3.24 -4.55
CA ARG A 72 7.97 2.57 -4.02
C ARG A 72 6.89 2.51 -5.11
N SER A 73 6.95 1.44 -5.90
CA SER A 73 5.90 1.08 -6.85
C SER A 73 4.63 0.64 -6.14
N VAL A 74 3.46 0.76 -6.77
CA VAL A 74 2.17 0.34 -6.22
C VAL A 74 1.54 -0.68 -7.15
N TYR A 75 1.00 -1.72 -6.55
CA TYR A 75 0.29 -2.81 -7.20
C TYR A 75 -1.18 -2.79 -6.83
N TYR A 76 -2.04 -3.10 -7.79
CA TYR A 76 -3.48 -3.18 -7.57
C TYR A 76 -4.12 -4.33 -8.34
N VAL A 77 -5.25 -4.78 -7.82
CA VAL A 77 -6.17 -5.71 -8.49
C VAL A 77 -7.33 -4.92 -9.09
N SER A 78 -7.89 -5.44 -10.18
CA SER A 78 -8.99 -4.82 -10.92
C SER A 78 -9.82 -5.90 -11.62
N PRO A 79 -11.02 -5.60 -12.16
CA PRO A 79 -11.79 -6.61 -12.89
C PRO A 79 -11.02 -7.28 -14.05
N SER A 80 -10.09 -6.55 -14.69
CA SER A 80 -9.22 -7.07 -15.76
C SER A 80 -7.99 -7.84 -15.26
N ASN A 81 -7.64 -7.71 -13.97
CA ASN A 81 -6.54 -8.42 -13.32
C ASN A 81 -7.00 -8.81 -11.90
N PRO A 82 -7.80 -9.88 -11.77
CA PRO A 82 -8.49 -10.22 -10.53
C PRO A 82 -7.53 -10.77 -9.47
N GLY A 83 -7.92 -10.64 -8.20
CA GLY A 83 -7.21 -11.19 -7.05
C GLY A 83 -8.17 -11.36 -5.88
N SER A 84 -8.98 -12.41 -5.94
CA SER A 84 -10.03 -12.71 -4.96
C SER A 84 -9.50 -12.87 -3.55
N ASP A 85 -8.33 -13.48 -3.40
CA ASP A 85 -7.75 -13.78 -2.09
C ASP A 85 -7.39 -12.48 -1.37
N ALA A 86 -6.66 -11.60 -2.06
CA ALA A 86 -6.33 -10.27 -1.54
C ALA A 86 -7.58 -9.41 -1.31
N ALA A 87 -8.61 -9.52 -2.16
CA ALA A 87 -9.86 -8.78 -2.00
C ALA A 87 -10.73 -9.29 -0.83
N GLY A 88 -10.71 -10.60 -0.57
CA GLY A 88 -11.48 -11.25 0.49
C GLY A 88 -10.93 -10.96 1.89
N GLU A 89 -9.62 -10.81 2.03
CA GLU A 89 -8.95 -10.48 3.30
C GLU A 89 -9.06 -8.99 3.68
N MET A 90 -9.51 -8.13 2.75
CA MET A 90 -9.69 -6.72 3.04
C MET A 90 -10.85 -6.50 4.01
N PRO A 91 -10.66 -5.68 5.06
CA PRO A 91 -11.75 -5.36 5.97
C PRO A 91 -12.84 -4.56 5.24
N HIS A 92 -14.07 -5.05 5.36
CA HIS A 92 -15.28 -4.40 4.87
C HIS A 92 -15.77 -3.31 5.85
#